data_AF-A0A5C8ZN75-F1
#
_entry.id   AF-A0A5C8ZN75-F1
#
_cell.length_a   1.000
_cell.length_b   1.000
_cell.length_c   1.000
_cell.angle_alpha   90.00
_cell.angle_beta   90.00
_cell.angle_gamma   90.00
#
_symmetry.space_group_name_H-M   'P 1'
#
loop_
_entity.id
_entity.type
_entity.pdbx_description
1 polymer ?
#
loop_
_entity_poly.entity_id
_entity_poly.type
_entity_poly.pdbx_seq_one_letter_code
_entity_poly.pdbx_strand_id
1 'polypeptide(L)'
;MNLQLHYLLLSLLLFLFCESSNAKEDEAAGLSRYQQTVNALRHAGEDEQRLFASLALQGLVEIYFAEADLARREAIGEANAQARRGWAFSVEQYTEELLEIDALLAAGGAVQVLPGSAGEVPMLIVEGQRVMLSHPRAAEQTAYEQQLLNNFCQREHCEAMLPLLAEGVAQPAESQPVTVNWSFSPEGMRCGYREITLLFSEQAPSPLARDICQQLFSEVALLEEELRWQHWRGVPIDWPRLMIQRRVAQPGHTVVVNSLGDVLLLRLPILAANGSLFQGLSGWLRAAVNDSPAPLLELRAADYGIAPPG
;
A
#
# COMPACT_ATOMS: atom_id res chain seq x y z
N MET A 1 9.51 -48.78 -50.70
CA MET A 1 9.78 -47.37 -50.34
C MET A 1 8.56 -46.77 -49.65
N ASN A 2 8.18 -47.33 -48.50
CA ASN A 2 6.88 -47.09 -47.86
C ASN A 2 7.02 -46.92 -46.33
N LEU A 3 8.11 -46.28 -45.89
CA LEU A 3 8.38 -46.03 -44.46
C LEU A 3 8.67 -44.57 -44.10
N GLN A 4 8.80 -43.66 -45.07
CA GLN A 4 9.05 -42.23 -44.79
C GLN A 4 7.78 -41.38 -44.70
N LEU A 5 6.64 -41.84 -45.22
CA LEU A 5 5.39 -41.06 -45.18
C LEU A 5 4.61 -41.23 -43.86
N HIS A 6 4.82 -42.31 -43.11
CA HIS A 6 4.15 -42.53 -41.82
C HIS A 6 4.77 -41.73 -40.66
N TYR A 7 6.06 -41.36 -40.75
CA TYR A 7 6.70 -40.55 -39.70
C TYR A 7 6.35 -39.05 -39.79
N LEU A 8 6.01 -38.54 -40.96
CA LEU A 8 5.58 -37.13 -41.14
C LEU A 8 4.13 -36.88 -40.72
N LEU A 9 3.27 -37.90 -40.74
CA LEU A 9 1.88 -37.81 -40.27
C LEU A 9 1.78 -37.98 -38.74
N LEU A 10 2.67 -38.73 -38.10
CA LEU A 10 2.70 -38.86 -36.64
C LEU A 10 3.30 -37.63 -35.95
N SER A 11 4.22 -36.90 -36.60
CA SER A 11 4.76 -35.64 -36.06
C SER A 11 3.83 -34.44 -36.27
N LEU A 12 2.95 -34.45 -37.27
CA LEU A 12 1.92 -33.42 -37.43
C LEU A 12 0.73 -33.60 -36.47
N LEU A 13 0.44 -34.83 -36.01
CA LEU A 13 -0.62 -35.13 -35.04
C LEU A 13 -0.21 -34.91 -33.57
N LEU A 14 1.09 -34.82 -33.28
CA LEU A 14 1.62 -34.47 -31.94
C LEU A 14 1.79 -32.95 -31.73
N PHE A 15 1.67 -32.14 -32.79
CA PHE A 15 1.64 -30.67 -32.70
C PHE A 15 0.22 -30.07 -32.62
N LEU A 16 -0.83 -30.90 -32.69
CA LEU A 16 -2.24 -30.48 -32.65
C LEU A 16 -2.92 -30.64 -31.29
N PHE A 17 -2.17 -30.96 -30.21
CA PHE A 17 -2.71 -31.19 -28.86
C PHE A 17 -2.00 -30.43 -27.73
N CYS A 18 -1.33 -29.31 -28.04
CA CYS A 18 -0.78 -28.42 -27.01
C CYS A 18 -1.21 -26.96 -27.26
N GLU A 19 -2.50 -26.76 -27.49
CA GLU A 19 -3.16 -25.48 -27.25
C GLU A 19 -4.21 -25.68 -26.16
N SER A 20 -4.36 -24.66 -25.32
CA SER A 20 -5.35 -24.50 -24.25
C SER A 20 -5.12 -25.25 -22.92
N SER A 21 -4.06 -24.90 -22.19
CA SER A 21 -4.20 -24.72 -20.73
C SER A 21 -3.16 -23.75 -20.16
N ASN A 22 -3.43 -22.45 -20.27
CA ASN A 22 -3.10 -21.42 -19.25
C ASN A 22 -3.52 -20.02 -19.72
N ALA A 23 -4.70 -19.93 -20.32
CA ALA A 23 -5.37 -18.66 -20.58
C ALA A 23 -6.76 -18.73 -19.95
N LYS A 24 -6.80 -18.62 -18.62
CA LYS A 24 -7.98 -18.25 -17.81
C LYS A 24 -7.61 -18.26 -16.33
N GLU A 25 -6.73 -17.33 -15.96
CA GLU A 25 -6.68 -16.77 -14.60
C GLU A 25 -6.36 -15.26 -14.70
N ASP A 26 -6.85 -14.59 -15.77
CA ASP A 26 -7.23 -13.18 -15.65
C ASP A 26 -8.66 -13.20 -15.07
N GLU A 27 -8.70 -13.50 -13.77
CA GLU A 27 -9.82 -13.22 -12.91
C GLU A 27 -10.20 -11.74 -13.12
N ALA A 28 -11.47 -11.46 -13.42
CA ALA A 28 -11.95 -10.14 -13.84
C ALA A 28 -11.30 -9.01 -13.04
N ALA A 29 -10.29 -8.35 -13.64
CA ALA A 29 -9.49 -7.37 -12.92
C ALA A 29 -10.38 -6.16 -12.62
N GLY A 30 -10.86 -6.11 -11.38
CA GLY A 30 -11.51 -4.93 -10.84
C GLY A 30 -10.55 -3.74 -10.90
N LEU A 31 -11.10 -2.54 -10.82
CA LEU A 31 -10.29 -1.33 -10.70
C LEU A 31 -9.93 -1.10 -9.23
N SER A 32 -8.73 -0.61 -8.93
CA SER A 32 -8.42 -0.10 -7.59
C SER A 32 -9.34 1.06 -7.21
N ARG A 33 -9.46 1.38 -5.92
CA ARG A 33 -10.27 2.54 -5.50
C ARG A 33 -9.76 3.85 -6.10
N TYR A 34 -8.45 3.97 -6.27
CA TYR A 34 -7.86 5.12 -6.96
C TYR A 34 -8.33 5.21 -8.41
N GLN A 35 -8.23 4.10 -9.17
CA GLN A 35 -8.66 4.06 -10.57
C GLN A 35 -10.18 4.32 -10.72
N GLN A 36 -11.00 3.80 -9.80
CA GLN A 36 -12.44 4.10 -9.77
C GLN A 36 -12.70 5.60 -9.58
N THR A 37 -12.00 6.22 -8.63
CA THR A 37 -12.13 7.65 -8.33
C THR A 37 -11.70 8.53 -9.51
N VAL A 38 -10.56 8.22 -10.13
CA VAL A 38 -10.07 8.94 -11.33
C VAL A 38 -11.06 8.79 -12.50
N ASN A 39 -11.65 7.62 -12.68
CA ASN A 39 -12.68 7.41 -13.71
C ASN A 39 -13.96 8.23 -13.45
N ALA A 40 -14.37 8.35 -12.18
CA ALA A 40 -15.51 9.18 -11.80
C ALA A 40 -15.22 10.68 -12.03
N LEU A 41 -14.00 11.14 -11.70
CA LEU A 41 -13.57 12.53 -11.85
C LEU A 41 -13.68 13.05 -13.28
N ARG A 42 -13.57 12.19 -14.30
CA ARG A 42 -13.74 12.59 -15.71
C ARG A 42 -15.08 13.29 -15.98
N HIS A 43 -16.10 13.02 -15.18
CA HIS A 43 -17.44 13.61 -15.31
C HIS A 43 -17.86 14.41 -14.07
N ALA A 44 -16.93 14.62 -13.12
CA ALA A 44 -17.17 15.47 -11.96
C ALA A 44 -17.15 16.96 -12.33
N GLY A 45 -17.53 17.82 -11.39
CA GLY A 45 -17.45 19.27 -11.58
C GLY A 45 -16.00 19.77 -11.68
N GLU A 46 -15.87 21.00 -12.17
CA GLU A 46 -14.55 21.64 -12.35
C GLU A 46 -13.80 21.81 -11.02
N ASP A 47 -14.51 22.02 -9.92
CA ASP A 47 -13.92 22.22 -8.60
C ASP A 47 -13.29 20.91 -8.08
N GLU A 48 -13.97 19.77 -8.23
CA GLU A 48 -13.43 18.47 -7.84
C GLU A 48 -12.22 18.08 -8.71
N GLN A 49 -12.29 18.32 -10.02
CA GLN A 49 -11.15 18.06 -10.92
C GLN A 49 -9.95 18.95 -10.57
N ARG A 50 -10.17 20.24 -10.27
CA ARG A 50 -9.11 21.18 -9.90
C ARG A 50 -8.48 20.82 -8.56
N LEU A 51 -9.31 20.44 -7.58
CA LEU A 51 -8.82 19.97 -6.28
C LEU A 51 -7.95 18.72 -6.44
N PHE A 52 -8.43 17.71 -7.17
CA PHE A 52 -7.65 16.50 -7.42
C PHE A 52 -6.32 16.81 -8.12
N ALA A 53 -6.35 17.65 -9.17
CA ALA A 53 -5.17 18.02 -9.93
C ALA A 53 -4.14 18.78 -9.08
N SER A 54 -4.57 19.74 -8.26
CA SER A 54 -3.67 20.48 -7.37
C SER A 54 -3.03 19.55 -6.32
N LEU A 55 -3.81 18.66 -5.70
CA LEU A 55 -3.26 17.67 -4.75
C LEU A 55 -2.26 16.72 -5.42
N ALA A 56 -2.53 16.30 -6.66
CA ALA A 56 -1.64 15.44 -7.42
C ALA A 56 -0.32 16.13 -7.76
N LEU A 57 -0.37 17.37 -8.25
CA LEU A 57 0.82 18.16 -8.58
C LEU A 57 1.65 18.46 -7.33
N GLN A 58 1.03 18.88 -6.24
CA GLN A 58 1.72 19.11 -4.97
C GLN A 58 2.42 17.85 -4.46
N GLY A 59 1.73 16.70 -4.52
CA GLY A 59 2.31 15.42 -4.17
C GLY A 59 3.53 15.06 -5.03
N LEU A 60 3.44 15.23 -6.35
CA LEU A 60 4.58 14.99 -7.26
C LEU A 60 5.75 15.93 -6.99
N VAL A 61 5.48 17.22 -6.76
CA VAL A 61 6.51 18.21 -6.43
C VAL A 61 7.29 17.78 -5.18
N GLU A 62 6.59 17.38 -4.11
CA GLU A 62 7.24 16.89 -2.89
C GLU A 62 8.12 15.64 -3.15
N ILE A 63 7.59 14.70 -3.93
CA ILE A 63 8.31 13.46 -4.30
C ILE A 63 9.57 13.77 -5.11
N TYR A 64 9.47 14.58 -6.16
CA TYR A 64 10.61 14.87 -7.03
C TYR A 64 11.68 15.69 -6.32
N PHE A 65 11.31 16.63 -5.43
CA PHE A 65 12.28 17.28 -4.56
C PHE A 65 13.01 16.30 -3.64
N ALA A 66 12.29 15.37 -3.00
CA ALA A 66 12.90 14.38 -2.12
C ALA A 66 13.86 13.45 -2.87
N GLU A 67 13.53 13.08 -4.11
CA GLU A 67 14.39 12.28 -4.98
C GLU A 67 15.66 13.04 -5.42
N ALA A 68 15.54 14.32 -5.81
CA ALA A 68 16.70 15.15 -6.14
C ALA A 68 17.67 15.29 -4.95
N ASP A 69 17.13 15.52 -3.75
CA ASP A 69 17.90 15.60 -2.51
C ASP A 69 18.56 14.24 -2.16
N LEU A 70 17.86 13.12 -2.34
CA LEU A 70 18.43 11.80 -2.20
C LEU A 70 19.61 11.57 -3.15
N ALA A 71 19.47 11.90 -4.44
CA ALA A 71 20.56 11.75 -5.40
C ALA A 71 21.77 12.63 -5.08
N ARG A 72 21.56 13.83 -4.52
CA ARG A 72 22.65 14.69 -4.02
C ARG A 72 23.39 14.03 -2.86
N ARG A 73 22.68 13.43 -1.91
CA ARG A 73 23.29 12.69 -0.79
C ARG A 73 24.07 11.47 -1.27
N GLU A 74 23.51 10.69 -2.19
CA GLU A 74 24.17 9.52 -2.77
C GLU A 74 25.40 9.89 -3.62
N ALA A 75 25.44 11.11 -4.18
CA ALA A 75 26.61 11.61 -4.90
C ALA A 75 27.84 11.85 -3.99
N ILE A 76 27.67 11.85 -2.65
CA ILE A 76 28.77 12.05 -1.71
C ILE A 76 29.53 10.73 -1.56
N GLY A 77 30.70 10.64 -2.20
CA GLY A 77 31.62 9.51 -2.04
C GLY A 77 31.44 8.38 -3.07
N GLU A 78 30.55 8.54 -4.06
CA GLU A 78 30.38 7.57 -5.16
C GLU A 78 31.19 7.93 -6.42
N ALA A 79 31.62 6.90 -7.17
CA ALA A 79 32.35 7.05 -8.44
C ALA A 79 31.54 7.81 -9.52
N ASN A 80 30.20 7.76 -9.45
CA ASN A 80 29.28 8.39 -10.41
C ASN A 80 28.69 9.72 -9.91
N ALA A 81 29.37 10.41 -8.99
CA ALA A 81 28.88 11.64 -8.36
C ALA A 81 28.40 12.72 -9.35
N GLN A 82 29.11 12.93 -10.46
CA GLN A 82 28.75 13.95 -11.44
C GLN A 82 27.42 13.63 -12.15
N ALA A 83 27.21 12.37 -12.51
CA ALA A 83 25.96 11.93 -13.15
C ALA A 83 24.77 12.10 -12.21
N ARG A 84 24.92 11.72 -10.93
CA ARG A 84 23.87 11.91 -9.92
C ARG A 84 23.51 13.38 -9.67
N ARG A 85 24.50 14.28 -9.64
CA ARG A 85 24.24 15.72 -9.54
C ARG A 85 23.52 16.27 -10.76
N GLY A 86 23.91 15.83 -11.97
CA GLY A 86 23.23 16.24 -13.21
C GLY A 86 21.77 15.76 -13.26
N TRP A 87 21.52 14.53 -12.80
CA TRP A 87 20.16 14.01 -12.67
C TRP A 87 19.35 14.81 -11.64
N ALA A 88 19.90 15.07 -10.44
CA ALA A 88 19.23 15.86 -9.42
C ALA A 88 18.83 17.25 -9.93
N PHE A 89 19.73 17.93 -10.65
CA PHE A 89 19.43 19.22 -11.27
C PHE A 89 18.29 19.13 -12.29
N SER A 90 18.28 18.10 -13.14
CA SER A 90 17.21 17.93 -14.14
C SER A 90 15.86 17.65 -13.49
N VAL A 91 15.85 16.89 -12.39
CA VAL A 91 14.64 16.62 -11.60
C VAL A 91 14.11 17.90 -10.95
N GLU A 92 14.99 18.76 -10.44
CA GLU A 92 14.58 20.06 -9.88
C GLU A 92 13.97 20.97 -10.94
N GLN A 93 14.54 21.05 -12.14
CA GLN A 93 13.95 21.83 -13.23
C GLN A 93 12.55 21.34 -13.60
N TYR A 94 12.37 20.02 -13.71
CA TYR A 94 11.03 19.46 -13.93
C TYR A 94 10.06 19.79 -12.79
N THR A 95 10.56 19.83 -11.55
CA THR A 95 9.75 20.21 -10.39
C THR A 95 9.32 21.68 -10.44
N GLU A 96 10.18 22.57 -10.94
CA GLU A 96 9.83 23.98 -11.21
C GLU A 96 8.73 24.07 -12.27
N GLU A 97 8.77 23.29 -13.35
CA GLU A 97 7.69 23.21 -14.35
C GLU A 97 6.36 22.76 -13.73
N LEU A 98 6.38 21.78 -12.81
CA LEU A 98 5.16 21.35 -12.11
C LEU A 98 4.57 22.45 -11.21
N LEU A 99 5.40 23.26 -10.56
CA LEU A 99 4.97 24.40 -9.76
C LEU A 99 4.33 25.51 -10.63
N GLU A 100 4.85 25.74 -11.83
CA GLU A 100 4.23 26.66 -12.79
C GLU A 100 2.84 26.18 -13.21
N ILE A 101 2.67 24.87 -13.43
CA ILE A 101 1.36 24.27 -13.76
C ILE A 101 0.38 24.38 -12.58
N ASP A 102 0.82 24.14 -11.34
CA ASP A 102 -0.04 24.31 -10.15
C ASP A 102 -0.46 25.79 -9.97
N ALA A 103 0.43 26.74 -10.29
CA ALA A 103 0.09 28.16 -10.28
C ALA A 103 -0.99 28.53 -11.32
N LEU A 104 -0.97 27.89 -12.50
CA LEU A 104 -2.03 28.07 -13.51
C LEU A 104 -3.38 27.54 -13.01
N LEU A 105 -3.40 26.38 -12.32
CA LEU A 105 -4.62 25.87 -11.69
C LEU A 105 -5.15 26.83 -10.62
N ALA A 106 -4.27 27.35 -9.76
CA ALA A 106 -4.65 28.32 -8.73
C ALA A 106 -5.23 29.62 -9.31
N ALA A 107 -4.81 30.00 -10.53
CA ALA A 107 -5.35 31.14 -11.26
C ALA A 107 -6.69 30.85 -11.97
N GLY A 108 -7.24 29.65 -11.84
CA GLY A 108 -8.51 29.24 -12.45
C GLY A 108 -8.36 28.61 -13.85
N GLY A 109 -7.17 28.13 -14.20
CA GLY A 109 -6.94 27.42 -15.45
C GLY A 109 -7.83 26.18 -15.59
N ALA A 110 -8.23 25.89 -16.83
CA ALA A 110 -9.02 24.73 -17.18
C ALA A 110 -8.19 23.45 -17.01
N VAL A 111 -8.81 22.46 -16.39
CA VAL A 111 -8.21 21.16 -16.09
C VAL A 111 -9.04 20.04 -16.66
N GLN A 112 -8.37 18.99 -17.13
CA GLN A 112 -8.99 17.72 -17.48
C GLN A 112 -8.19 16.59 -16.86
N VAL A 113 -8.90 15.69 -16.18
CA VAL A 113 -8.34 14.46 -15.64
C VAL A 113 -8.60 13.33 -16.63
N LEU A 114 -7.53 12.78 -17.19
CA LEU A 114 -7.59 11.64 -18.09
C LEU A 114 -7.22 10.36 -17.33
N PRO A 115 -8.15 9.40 -17.16
CA PRO A 115 -7.80 8.11 -16.58
C PRO A 115 -6.78 7.38 -17.47
N GLY A 116 -5.82 6.71 -16.85
CA GLY A 116 -4.92 5.80 -17.56
C GLY A 116 -5.70 4.59 -18.09
N SER A 117 -5.27 4.05 -19.22
CA SER A 117 -5.73 2.73 -19.67
C SER A 117 -4.98 1.62 -18.92
N ALA A 118 -5.39 0.35 -19.06
CA ALA A 118 -4.83 -0.76 -18.28
C ALA A 118 -3.27 -0.78 -18.24
N GLY A 119 -2.70 -0.43 -17.08
CA GLY A 119 -1.25 -0.36 -16.85
C GLY A 119 -0.60 1.02 -17.07
N GLU A 120 -1.34 2.01 -17.56
CA GLU A 120 -0.89 3.40 -17.71
C GLU A 120 -1.30 4.24 -16.50
N VAL A 121 -0.46 5.20 -16.14
CA VAL A 121 -0.79 6.18 -15.10
C VAL A 121 -1.79 7.23 -15.63
N PRO A 122 -2.67 7.77 -14.79
CA PRO A 122 -3.51 8.91 -15.18
C PRO A 122 -2.69 10.13 -15.61
N MET A 123 -3.32 10.99 -16.40
CA MET A 123 -2.71 12.21 -16.91
C MET A 123 -3.59 13.43 -16.59
N LEU A 124 -2.95 14.54 -16.26
CA LEU A 124 -3.59 15.85 -16.19
C LEU A 124 -3.33 16.62 -17.47
N ILE A 125 -4.35 17.33 -17.95
CA ILE A 125 -4.20 18.39 -18.95
C ILE A 125 -4.60 19.71 -18.29
N VAL A 126 -3.66 20.63 -18.13
CA VAL A 126 -3.87 21.97 -17.56
C VAL A 126 -3.48 23.00 -18.60
N GLU A 127 -4.45 23.78 -19.10
CA GLU A 127 -4.19 24.78 -20.16
C GLU A 127 -3.38 24.23 -21.37
N GLY A 128 -3.60 22.95 -21.70
CA GLY A 128 -2.90 22.25 -22.78
C GLY A 128 -1.55 21.63 -22.39
N GLN A 129 -1.00 21.92 -21.21
CA GLN A 129 0.17 21.24 -20.67
C GLN A 129 -0.22 19.86 -20.13
N ARG A 130 0.58 18.83 -20.44
CA ARG A 130 0.31 17.44 -20.07
C ARG A 130 1.26 16.99 -18.97
N VAL A 131 0.71 16.43 -17.89
CA VAL A 131 1.48 15.88 -16.78
C VAL A 131 1.04 14.45 -16.53
N MET A 132 1.98 13.51 -16.55
CA MET A 132 1.73 12.13 -16.14
C MET A 132 1.80 12.02 -14.62
N LEU A 133 0.81 11.37 -14.01
CA LEU A 133 0.76 11.16 -12.56
C LEU A 133 1.57 9.93 -12.15
N SER A 134 2.86 9.93 -12.50
CA SER A 134 3.81 8.85 -12.24
C SER A 134 4.83 9.21 -11.17
N HIS A 135 4.99 8.34 -10.19
CA HIS A 135 6.07 8.33 -9.23
C HIS A 135 7.39 7.91 -9.93
N PRO A 136 8.53 8.57 -9.68
CA PRO A 136 9.83 8.25 -10.28
C PRO A 136 10.33 6.82 -9.97
N ARG A 137 9.89 6.25 -8.85
CA ARG A 137 10.08 4.83 -8.49
C ARG A 137 8.78 4.07 -8.66
N ALA A 138 8.72 3.17 -9.63
CA ALA A 138 7.50 2.38 -9.92
C ALA A 138 6.96 1.61 -8.70
N ALA A 139 7.84 1.11 -7.83
CA ALA A 139 7.44 0.39 -6.61
C ALA A 139 6.68 1.25 -5.59
N GLU A 140 6.79 2.57 -5.67
CA GLU A 140 6.12 3.52 -4.77
C GLU A 140 4.90 4.19 -5.43
N GLN A 141 4.61 3.88 -6.70
CA GLN A 141 3.47 4.44 -7.44
C GLN A 141 2.17 4.27 -6.67
N THR A 142 1.90 3.05 -6.22
CA THR A 142 0.66 2.71 -5.51
C THR A 142 0.54 3.44 -4.17
N ALA A 143 1.66 3.68 -3.48
CA ALA A 143 1.65 4.45 -2.24
C ALA A 143 1.33 5.93 -2.49
N TYR A 144 1.89 6.51 -3.57
CA TYR A 144 1.54 7.86 -4.01
C TYR A 144 0.05 7.98 -4.37
N GLU A 145 -0.48 7.06 -5.16
CA GLU A 145 -1.89 7.02 -5.55
C GLU A 145 -2.81 6.95 -4.33
N GLN A 146 -2.48 6.11 -3.35
CA GLN A 146 -3.25 6.00 -2.11
C GLN A 146 -3.17 7.27 -1.27
N GLN A 147 -2.01 7.91 -1.17
CA GLN A 147 -1.85 9.17 -0.43
C GLN A 147 -2.67 10.28 -1.07
N LEU A 148 -2.63 10.39 -2.40
CA LEU A 148 -3.44 11.33 -3.16
C LEU A 148 -4.94 11.08 -2.94
N LEU A 149 -5.38 9.82 -3.05
CA LEU A 149 -6.76 9.43 -2.80
C LEU A 149 -7.21 9.81 -1.39
N ASN A 150 -6.41 9.49 -0.37
CA ASN A 150 -6.74 9.82 1.02
C ASN A 150 -6.86 11.35 1.23
N ASN A 151 -5.93 12.12 0.69
CA ASN A 151 -5.95 13.59 0.79
C ASN A 151 -7.15 14.20 0.06
N PHE A 152 -7.55 13.62 -1.07
CA PHE A 152 -8.73 14.04 -1.81
C PHE A 152 -10.01 13.70 -1.04
N CYS A 153 -10.16 12.46 -0.57
CA CYS A 153 -11.34 11.99 0.16
C CYS A 153 -11.51 12.57 1.57
N GLN A 154 -10.48 13.23 2.12
CA GLN A 154 -10.63 14.02 3.35
C GLN A 154 -11.36 15.36 3.10
N ARG A 155 -11.39 15.82 1.86
CA ARG A 155 -11.99 17.10 1.45
C ARG A 155 -13.29 16.89 0.68
N GLU A 156 -13.39 15.79 -0.06
CA GLU A 156 -14.54 15.40 -0.86
C GLU A 156 -15.20 14.11 -0.35
N HIS A 157 -16.52 13.99 -0.57
CA HIS A 157 -17.29 12.80 -0.21
C HIS A 157 -17.08 11.68 -1.23
N CYS A 158 -15.93 11.01 -1.14
CA CYS A 158 -15.59 9.90 -2.04
C CYS A 158 -16.57 8.73 -1.98
N GLU A 159 -17.35 8.57 -0.91
CA GLU A 159 -18.39 7.55 -0.81
C GLU A 159 -19.46 7.69 -1.90
N ALA A 160 -19.71 8.92 -2.37
CA ALA A 160 -20.65 9.17 -3.46
C ALA A 160 -20.06 8.82 -4.85
N MET A 161 -18.73 8.76 -4.96
CA MET A 161 -18.01 8.43 -6.20
C MET A 161 -17.69 6.93 -6.32
N LEU A 162 -17.74 6.21 -5.20
CA LEU A 162 -17.46 4.78 -5.13
C LEU A 162 -18.78 4.00 -5.08
N PRO A 163 -18.85 2.82 -5.71
CA PRO A 163 -19.98 1.93 -5.51
C PRO A 163 -20.02 1.49 -4.03
N LEU A 164 -21.00 1.97 -3.28
CA LEU A 164 -21.24 1.53 -1.90
C LEU A 164 -21.49 0.02 -1.88
N LEU A 165 -21.00 -0.67 -0.84
CA LEU A 165 -21.48 -2.01 -0.51
C LEU A 165 -23.01 -1.97 -0.31
N ALA A 166 -23.66 -3.11 -0.54
CA ALA A 166 -25.10 -3.27 -0.38
C ALA A 166 -25.61 -2.66 0.93
N GLU A 167 -26.71 -1.91 0.85
CA GLU A 167 -27.36 -1.28 1.99
C GLU A 167 -27.55 -2.28 3.15
N GLY A 168 -27.04 -1.94 4.35
CA GLY A 168 -27.26 -2.72 5.58
C GLY A 168 -26.01 -3.22 6.31
N VAL A 169 -24.79 -3.02 5.79
CA VAL A 169 -23.56 -3.32 6.55
C VAL A 169 -23.27 -2.19 7.53
N ALA A 170 -23.28 -2.50 8.83
CA ALA A 170 -22.96 -1.53 9.88
C ALA A 170 -21.52 -1.02 9.74
N GLN A 171 -21.34 0.29 9.89
CA GLN A 171 -20.01 0.91 9.92
C GLN A 171 -19.16 0.30 11.05
N PRO A 172 -17.86 0.06 10.83
CA PRO A 172 -16.95 -0.34 11.89
C PRO A 172 -17.01 0.68 13.03
N ALA A 173 -17.10 0.17 14.26
CA ALA A 173 -16.92 1.02 15.43
C ALA A 173 -15.46 1.50 15.47
N GLU A 174 -15.24 2.74 15.94
CA GLU A 174 -13.89 3.22 16.24
C GLU A 174 -13.24 2.31 17.31
N SER A 175 -11.94 2.06 17.14
CA SER A 175 -11.20 1.22 18.07
C SER A 175 -11.12 1.85 19.46
N GLN A 176 -11.25 1.02 20.50
CA GLN A 176 -10.94 1.44 21.86
C GLN A 176 -9.42 1.58 22.05
N PRO A 177 -8.96 2.43 22.99
CA PRO A 177 -7.54 2.54 23.32
C PRO A 177 -6.96 1.17 23.69
N VAL A 178 -5.78 0.87 23.16
CA VAL A 178 -5.09 -0.40 23.42
C VAL A 178 -4.79 -0.53 24.91
N THR A 179 -5.50 -1.48 25.54
CA THR A 179 -5.29 -1.84 26.93
C THR A 179 -4.52 -3.15 26.99
N VAL A 180 -3.26 -3.09 27.41
CA VAL A 180 -2.40 -4.25 27.53
C VAL A 180 -2.52 -4.84 28.94
N ASN A 181 -2.89 -6.11 29.02
CA ASN A 181 -3.00 -6.84 30.28
C ASN A 181 -1.66 -7.49 30.60
N TRP A 182 -1.12 -7.23 31.78
CA TRP A 182 0.14 -7.81 32.25
C TRP A 182 -0.09 -8.91 33.27
N SER A 183 0.67 -9.99 33.15
CA SER A 183 0.70 -11.07 34.13
C SER A 183 2.10 -11.67 34.25
N PHE A 184 2.38 -12.31 35.39
CA PHE A 184 3.67 -12.92 35.69
C PHE A 184 3.46 -14.40 35.97
N SER A 185 4.34 -15.24 35.43
CA SER A 185 4.30 -16.69 35.60
C SER A 185 5.73 -17.24 35.75
N PRO A 186 5.90 -18.49 36.21
CA PRO A 186 7.23 -19.13 36.26
C PRO A 186 7.93 -19.19 34.89
N GLU A 187 7.15 -19.16 33.81
CA GLU A 187 7.64 -19.17 32.42
C GLU A 187 8.12 -17.80 31.92
N GLY A 188 7.92 -16.75 32.72
CA GLY A 188 8.30 -15.37 32.41
C GLY A 188 7.12 -14.40 32.45
N MET A 189 7.35 -13.22 31.88
CA MET A 189 6.34 -12.16 31.78
C MET A 189 5.44 -12.38 30.59
N ARG A 190 4.15 -12.15 30.77
CA ARG A 190 3.13 -12.21 29.73
C ARG A 190 2.45 -10.87 29.61
N CYS A 191 2.33 -10.38 28.37
CA CYS A 191 1.45 -9.27 28.07
C CYS A 191 0.43 -9.68 27.02
N GLY A 192 -0.80 -9.22 27.15
CA GLY A 192 -1.89 -9.64 26.28
C GLY A 192 -2.76 -8.50 25.80
N TYR A 193 -3.28 -8.65 24.60
CA TYR A 193 -4.28 -7.80 23.97
C TYR A 193 -5.32 -8.71 23.32
N ARG A 194 -6.57 -8.65 23.82
CA ARG A 194 -7.66 -9.56 23.43
C ARG A 194 -7.21 -11.03 23.48
N GLU A 195 -7.34 -11.78 22.39
CA GLU A 195 -6.97 -13.20 22.29
C GLU A 195 -5.47 -13.44 22.01
N ILE A 196 -4.66 -12.39 21.93
CA ILE A 196 -3.21 -12.49 21.68
C ILE A 196 -2.45 -12.31 22.99
N THR A 197 -1.52 -13.23 23.26
CA THR A 197 -0.57 -13.16 24.38
C THR A 197 0.86 -13.24 23.86
N LEU A 198 1.72 -12.33 24.31
CA LEU A 198 3.16 -12.33 24.05
C LEU A 198 3.91 -12.70 25.34
N LEU A 199 4.77 -13.71 25.26
CA LEU A 199 5.65 -14.13 26.35
C LEU A 199 7.07 -13.60 26.17
N PHE A 200 7.62 -13.08 27.26
CA PHE A 200 9.04 -12.77 27.41
C PHE A 200 9.69 -13.79 28.33
N SER A 201 10.84 -14.33 27.92
CA SER A 201 11.62 -15.31 28.70
C SER A 201 12.29 -14.71 29.94
N GLU A 202 12.27 -13.38 30.10
CA GLU A 202 12.83 -12.72 31.28
C GLU A 202 11.90 -12.84 32.49
N GLN A 203 12.48 -13.20 33.63
CA GLN A 203 11.75 -13.31 34.90
C GLN A 203 11.55 -11.95 35.59
N ALA A 204 12.31 -10.92 35.19
CA ALA A 204 12.25 -9.58 35.78
C ALA A 204 11.59 -8.56 34.84
N PRO A 205 10.79 -7.61 35.37
CA PRO A 205 10.18 -6.53 34.59
C PRO A 205 11.21 -5.62 33.93
N SER A 206 11.34 -5.74 32.60
CA SER A 206 12.12 -4.85 31.75
C SER A 206 11.25 -3.71 31.21
N PRO A 207 11.64 -2.42 31.39
CA PRO A 207 10.96 -1.29 30.79
C PRO A 207 10.84 -1.44 29.26
N LEU A 208 11.88 -1.95 28.61
CA LEU A 208 11.88 -2.17 27.17
C LEU A 208 10.87 -3.24 26.73
N ALA A 209 10.70 -4.32 27.49
CA ALA A 209 9.66 -5.31 27.21
C ALA A 209 8.25 -4.69 27.28
N ARG A 210 8.05 -3.72 28.18
CA ARG A 210 6.78 -2.98 28.29
C ARG A 210 6.54 -2.09 27.07
N ASP A 211 7.55 -1.33 26.67
CA ASP A 211 7.47 -0.43 25.51
C ASP A 211 7.20 -1.22 24.22
N ILE A 212 7.96 -2.30 24.00
CA ILE A 212 7.77 -3.21 22.87
C ILE A 212 6.36 -3.76 22.84
N CYS A 213 5.85 -4.24 23.99
CA CYS A 213 4.53 -4.84 24.04
C CYS A 213 3.41 -3.82 23.77
N GLN A 214 3.50 -2.63 24.38
CA GLN A 214 2.56 -1.55 24.14
C GLN A 214 2.57 -1.13 22.67
N GLN A 215 3.76 -0.99 22.08
CA GLN A 215 3.93 -0.59 20.69
C GLN A 215 3.40 -1.67 19.74
N LEU A 216 3.74 -2.95 19.96
CA LEU A 216 3.26 -4.06 19.13
C LEU A 216 1.74 -4.11 19.10
N PHE A 217 1.08 -4.07 20.25
CA PHE A 217 -0.37 -4.15 20.29
C PHE A 217 -1.05 -2.87 19.77
N SER A 218 -0.39 -1.73 19.86
CA SER A 218 -0.83 -0.50 19.16
C SER A 218 -0.76 -0.65 17.64
N GLU A 219 0.32 -1.23 17.12
CA GLU A 219 0.46 -1.52 15.68
C GLU A 219 -0.57 -2.55 15.20
N VAL A 220 -0.84 -3.60 15.98
CA VAL A 220 -1.85 -4.62 15.66
C VAL A 220 -3.26 -4.02 15.65
N ALA A 221 -3.62 -3.23 16.66
CA ALA A 221 -4.94 -2.59 16.73
C ALA A 221 -5.15 -1.60 15.57
N LEU A 222 -4.13 -0.80 15.25
CA LEU A 222 -4.18 0.13 14.10
C LEU A 222 -4.40 -0.63 12.78
N LEU A 223 -3.65 -1.72 12.57
CA LEU A 223 -3.79 -2.51 11.35
C LEU A 223 -5.17 -3.20 11.26
N GLU A 224 -5.66 -3.75 12.37
CA GLU A 224 -7.00 -4.34 12.46
C GLU A 224 -8.06 -3.31 12.05
N GLU A 225 -8.03 -2.12 12.63
CA GLU A 225 -8.98 -1.03 12.37
C GLU A 225 -9.00 -0.65 10.89
N GLU A 226 -7.82 -0.39 10.32
CA GLU A 226 -7.71 0.04 8.93
C GLU A 226 -8.18 -1.05 7.96
N LEU A 227 -7.87 -2.32 8.23
CA LEU A 227 -8.39 -3.44 7.42
C LEU A 227 -9.91 -3.58 7.55
N ARG A 228 -10.50 -3.38 8.74
CA ARG A 228 -11.96 -3.37 8.91
C ARG A 228 -12.61 -2.25 8.11
N TRP A 229 -12.02 -1.06 8.11
CA TRP A 229 -12.50 0.07 7.33
C TRP A 229 -12.41 -0.17 5.83
N GLN A 230 -11.31 -0.75 5.34
CA GLN A 230 -11.21 -1.12 3.92
C GLN A 230 -12.23 -2.20 3.56
N HIS A 231 -12.40 -3.22 4.40
CA HIS A 231 -13.39 -4.28 4.20
C HIS A 231 -14.81 -3.71 4.12
N TRP A 232 -15.19 -2.81 5.04
CA TRP A 232 -16.49 -2.14 5.02
C TRP A 232 -16.69 -1.24 3.80
N ARG A 233 -15.61 -0.69 3.23
CA ARG A 233 -15.66 0.09 1.97
C ARG A 233 -15.64 -0.79 0.72
N GLY A 234 -15.76 -2.11 0.87
CA GLY A 234 -15.82 -3.06 -0.24
C GLY A 234 -14.48 -3.34 -0.90
N VAL A 235 -13.36 -2.99 -0.25
CA VAL A 235 -12.02 -3.37 -0.75
C VAL A 235 -11.80 -4.86 -0.48
N PRO A 236 -11.54 -5.68 -1.52
CA PRO A 236 -11.19 -7.07 -1.31
C PRO A 236 -9.82 -7.15 -0.63
N ILE A 237 -9.70 -8.00 0.40
CA ILE A 237 -8.45 -8.23 1.12
C ILE A 237 -7.87 -9.57 0.68
N ASP A 238 -6.74 -9.54 -0.03
CA ASP A 238 -6.01 -10.74 -0.46
C ASP A 238 -5.11 -11.21 0.68
N TRP A 239 -5.68 -11.93 1.64
CA TRP A 239 -4.94 -12.39 2.82
C TRP A 239 -3.58 -13.08 2.54
N PRO A 240 -3.42 -13.92 1.49
CA PRO A 240 -2.14 -14.54 1.18
C PRO A 240 -1.08 -13.55 0.64
N ARG A 241 -1.50 -12.40 0.11
CA ARG A 241 -0.63 -11.35 -0.44
C ARG A 241 -0.41 -10.19 0.52
N LEU A 242 -1.17 -10.14 1.62
CA LEU A 242 -1.04 -9.13 2.65
C LEU A 242 0.41 -9.10 3.16
N MET A 243 1.10 -7.99 2.94
CA MET A 243 2.50 -7.82 3.31
C MET A 243 2.80 -6.37 3.66
N ILE A 244 3.80 -6.16 4.52
CA ILE A 244 4.24 -4.84 4.96
C ILE A 244 5.60 -4.54 4.33
N GLN A 245 5.70 -3.43 3.63
CA GLN A 245 6.90 -2.96 2.95
C GLN A 245 7.33 -1.62 3.56
N ARG A 246 8.65 -1.42 3.69
CA ARG A 246 9.19 -0.10 4.07
C ARG A 246 9.15 0.82 2.86
N ARG A 247 8.82 2.08 3.10
CA ARG A 247 8.83 3.12 2.05
C ARG A 247 10.23 3.68 1.89
N VAL A 248 10.62 3.96 0.64
CA VAL A 248 11.92 4.57 0.35
C VAL A 248 11.82 6.09 0.47
N ALA A 249 12.81 6.71 1.12
CA ALA A 249 12.91 8.17 1.30
C ALA A 249 11.71 8.85 2.01
N GLN A 250 10.74 8.08 2.49
CA GLN A 250 9.58 8.57 3.23
C GLN A 250 9.37 7.76 4.53
N PRO A 251 8.85 8.37 5.60
CA PRO A 251 8.56 7.65 6.83
C PRO A 251 7.34 6.73 6.67
N GLY A 252 7.33 5.63 7.42
CA GLY A 252 6.20 4.70 7.48
C GLY A 252 6.35 3.50 6.55
N HIS A 253 5.24 2.82 6.35
CA HIS A 253 5.16 1.51 5.72
C HIS A 253 3.93 1.42 4.83
N THR A 254 4.05 0.65 3.76
CA THR A 254 2.96 0.31 2.86
C THR A 254 2.48 -1.10 3.20
N VAL A 255 1.19 -1.27 3.48
CA VAL A 255 0.56 -2.58 3.59
C VAL A 255 -0.16 -2.86 2.28
N VAL A 256 0.29 -3.87 1.54
CA VAL A 256 -0.35 -4.26 0.27
C VAL A 256 -1.60 -5.06 0.58
N VAL A 257 -2.78 -4.56 0.23
CA VAL A 257 -4.07 -5.17 0.60
C VAL A 257 -4.52 -6.19 -0.44
N ASN A 258 -4.35 -5.89 -1.73
CA ASN A 258 -4.76 -6.76 -2.83
C ASN A 258 -3.91 -6.56 -4.10
N SER A 259 -4.17 -7.39 -5.12
CA SER A 259 -3.54 -7.28 -6.44
C SER A 259 -4.07 -6.15 -7.32
N LEU A 260 -5.18 -5.51 -6.94
CA LEU A 260 -5.73 -4.38 -7.68
C LEU A 260 -4.91 -3.11 -7.47
N GLY A 261 -4.09 -3.06 -6.41
CA GLY A 261 -3.28 -1.92 -6.04
C GLY A 261 -3.87 -1.11 -4.89
N ASP A 262 -4.82 -1.64 -4.13
CA ASP A 262 -5.21 -0.99 -2.88
C ASP A 262 -4.13 -1.24 -1.81
N VAL A 263 -3.70 -0.17 -1.15
CA VAL A 263 -2.68 -0.22 -0.09
C VAL A 263 -3.09 0.61 1.12
N LEU A 264 -2.50 0.33 2.28
CA LEU A 264 -2.60 1.16 3.47
C LEU A 264 -1.25 1.82 3.76
N LEU A 265 -1.26 3.06 4.22
CA LEU A 265 -0.06 3.79 4.62
C LEU A 265 -0.03 3.92 6.14
N LEU A 266 0.77 3.08 6.81
CA LEU A 266 0.76 2.92 8.26
C LEU A 266 2.17 3.00 8.86
N ARG A 267 2.27 3.31 10.16
CA ARG A 267 3.53 3.21 10.91
C ARG A 267 3.54 1.94 11.74
N LEU A 268 4.09 0.87 11.15
CA LEU A 268 4.16 -0.46 11.75
C LEU A 268 5.61 -0.96 11.90
N PRO A 269 6.50 -0.23 12.59
CA PRO A 269 7.92 -0.58 12.63
C PRO A 269 8.23 -1.95 13.25
N ILE A 270 7.47 -2.43 14.25
CA ILE A 270 7.68 -3.77 14.82
C ILE A 270 7.20 -4.84 13.83
N LEU A 271 6.00 -4.70 13.28
CA LEU A 271 5.45 -5.69 12.34
C LEU A 271 6.25 -5.73 11.03
N ALA A 272 6.68 -4.58 10.51
CA ALA A 272 7.49 -4.49 9.29
C ALA A 272 8.92 -5.04 9.48
N ALA A 273 9.49 -4.93 10.67
CA ALA A 273 10.79 -5.53 10.98
C ALA A 273 10.71 -7.05 11.12
N ASN A 274 9.53 -7.60 11.44
CA ASN A 274 9.35 -9.01 11.80
C ASN A 274 8.27 -9.67 10.92
N GLY A 275 8.62 -10.02 9.69
CA GLY A 275 7.69 -10.66 8.76
C GLY A 275 7.09 -11.97 9.28
N SER A 276 7.86 -12.78 10.03
CA SER A 276 7.35 -14.02 10.65
C SER A 276 6.33 -13.76 11.75
N LEU A 277 6.50 -12.69 12.54
CA LEU A 277 5.52 -12.26 13.55
C LEU A 277 4.22 -11.85 12.86
N PHE A 278 4.32 -11.04 11.80
CA PHE A 278 3.17 -10.63 11.03
C PHE A 278 2.41 -11.83 10.42
N GLN A 279 3.13 -12.81 9.87
CA GLN A 279 2.53 -14.04 9.38
C GLN A 279 1.85 -14.86 10.50
N GLY A 280 2.45 -14.91 11.70
CA GLY A 280 1.85 -15.55 12.88
C GLY A 280 0.53 -14.89 13.32
N LEU A 281 0.37 -13.59 13.08
CA LEU A 281 -0.84 -12.82 13.39
C LEU A 281 -1.94 -12.95 12.33
N SER A 282 -1.63 -13.44 11.13
CA SER A 282 -2.54 -13.41 9.97
C SER A 282 -3.90 -14.10 10.22
N GLY A 283 -3.89 -15.25 10.90
CA GLY A 283 -5.12 -15.99 11.23
C GLY A 283 -6.01 -15.22 12.22
N TRP A 284 -5.40 -14.54 13.20
CA TRP A 284 -6.12 -13.69 14.15
C TRP A 284 -6.67 -12.45 13.47
N LEU A 285 -5.86 -11.75 12.66
CA LEU A 285 -6.30 -10.56 11.90
C LEU A 285 -7.47 -10.89 10.98
N ARG A 286 -7.43 -12.03 10.29
CA ARG A 286 -8.55 -12.49 9.44
C ARG A 286 -9.83 -12.70 10.24
N ALA A 287 -9.74 -13.34 11.41
CA ALA A 287 -10.92 -13.54 12.23
C ALA A 287 -11.47 -12.20 12.77
N ALA A 288 -10.59 -11.33 13.27
CA ALA A 288 -10.95 -10.02 13.81
C ALA A 288 -11.61 -9.10 12.78
N VAL A 289 -11.09 -9.05 11.55
CA VAL A 289 -11.65 -8.21 10.47
C VAL A 289 -13.01 -8.71 9.99
N ASN A 290 -13.24 -10.03 9.99
CA ASN A 290 -14.51 -10.63 9.58
C ASN A 290 -15.51 -10.80 10.73
N ASP A 291 -15.27 -10.15 11.89
CA ASP A 291 -16.07 -10.28 13.12
C ASP A 291 -16.37 -11.76 13.49
N SER A 292 -15.40 -12.64 13.24
CA SER A 292 -15.44 -14.08 13.53
C SER A 292 -14.68 -14.40 14.82
N PRO A 293 -15.00 -15.50 15.52
CA PRO A 293 -14.26 -15.90 16.71
C PRO A 293 -12.77 -16.05 16.43
N ALA A 294 -11.95 -15.21 17.07
CA ALA A 294 -10.51 -15.21 16.86
C ALA A 294 -9.83 -16.34 17.65
N PRO A 295 -8.81 -17.00 17.07
CA PRO A 295 -8.06 -18.02 17.78
C PRO A 295 -7.26 -17.40 18.93
N LEU A 296 -7.17 -18.12 20.05
CA LEU A 296 -6.20 -17.81 21.09
C LEU A 296 -4.79 -17.97 20.51
N LEU A 297 -4.01 -16.90 20.54
CA LEU A 297 -2.68 -16.86 19.96
C LEU A 297 -1.65 -16.59 21.04
N GLU A 298 -0.74 -17.54 21.24
CA GLU A 298 0.38 -17.40 22.16
C GLU A 298 1.68 -17.28 21.36
N LEU A 299 2.37 -16.15 21.52
CA LEU A 299 3.59 -15.79 20.79
C LEU A 299 4.77 -15.70 21.77
N ARG A 300 5.93 -16.22 21.40
CA ARG A 300 7.16 -16.08 22.20
C ARG A 300 8.04 -15.00 21.59
N ALA A 301 8.37 -13.96 22.36
CA ALA A 301 9.17 -12.83 21.86
C ALA A 301 10.54 -13.26 21.31
N ALA A 302 11.14 -14.29 21.93
CA ALA A 302 12.41 -14.88 21.48
C ALA A 302 12.36 -15.47 20.06
N ASP A 303 11.23 -16.06 19.65
CA ASP A 303 11.07 -16.69 18.34
C ASP A 303 11.08 -15.65 17.19
N TYR A 304 10.89 -14.39 17.54
CA TYR A 304 10.83 -13.26 16.61
C TYR A 304 12.01 -12.30 16.76
N GLY A 305 13.04 -12.65 17.53
CA GLY A 305 14.19 -11.76 17.77
C GLY A 305 13.80 -10.48 18.53
N ILE A 306 12.63 -10.47 19.16
CA ILE A 306 12.15 -9.37 20.00
C ILE A 306 12.70 -9.60 21.40
N ALA A 307 13.98 -9.28 21.58
CA ALA A 307 14.64 -9.31 22.88
C ALA A 307 15.05 -7.89 23.26
N PRO A 308 15.00 -7.53 24.56
CA PRO A 308 15.78 -6.41 25.03
C PRO A 308 17.27 -6.67 24.75
N PRO A 309 18.08 -5.68 24.33
CA PRO A 309 19.52 -5.86 24.28
C PRO A 309 20.01 -6.16 25.70
N GLY A 310 20.78 -7.25 25.83
CA GLY A 310 21.40 -7.65 27.09
C GLY A 310 22.48 -6.69 27.58
#